data_AF-A0A4Y2A3D9-F1
#
_entry.id   AF-A0A4Y2A3D9-F1
#
_cell.length_a   1.000
_cell.length_b   1.000
_cell.length_c   1.000
_cell.angle_alpha   90.00
_cell.angle_beta   90.00
_cell.angle_gamma   90.00
#
_symmetry.space_group_name_H-M   'P 1'
#
loop_
_entity.id
_entity.type
_entity.pdbx_description
1 polymer ?
#
loop_
_entity_poly.entity_id
_entity_poly.type
_entity_poly.pdbx_seq_one_letter_code
_entity_poly.pdbx_strand_id
1 'polypeptide(L)'
;MYDKSTTAPIVFQQIFLYHRHQYNTYIPIFTDGSKTTIRVGCGVVIADVPSSFQLNALCSVLTAELTAIFLALERISDLLEHKFCIYSDSKSALEALSHPQNGTHPLALDILCLLQSLKARDFQILFCWLPGHVGIQGNELADTAAKTATTSWQQPLPYADIKKFISHHVHNLCQVSWDLQISNKLHSIKPRTTLWPALPVRELDVRMTRLRIGHTRFTHKHLLFGERVPRCNACH
;
A
#
# COMPACT_ATOMS: atom_id res chain seq x y z
N MET A 1 13.17 -17.80 -7.35
CA MET A 1 12.40 -17.05 -6.33
C MET A 1 11.18 -17.90 -6.00
N TYR A 2 11.00 -18.31 -4.75
CA TYR A 2 9.87 -19.16 -4.35
C TYR A 2 8.57 -18.37 -4.40
N ASP A 3 7.49 -18.96 -4.91
CA ASP A 3 6.15 -18.36 -4.87
C ASP A 3 5.53 -18.57 -3.49
N LYS A 4 5.10 -17.48 -2.85
CA LYS A 4 4.48 -17.49 -1.51
C LYS A 4 3.21 -18.34 -1.47
N SER A 5 2.49 -18.46 -2.59
CA SER A 5 1.21 -19.19 -2.66
C SER A 5 1.37 -20.71 -2.75
N THR A 6 2.50 -21.20 -3.26
CA THR A 6 2.74 -22.65 -3.49
C THR A 6 3.77 -23.26 -2.56
N THR A 7 4.56 -22.44 -1.88
CA THR A 7 5.67 -22.91 -1.03
C THR A 7 5.19 -23.11 0.41
N ALA A 8 5.40 -24.30 0.95
CA ALA A 8 4.98 -24.61 2.32
C ALA A 8 5.71 -23.72 3.35
N PRO A 9 5.04 -23.24 4.42
CA PRO A 9 5.64 -22.37 5.44
C PRO A 9 6.94 -22.91 6.04
N ILE A 10 7.03 -24.23 6.22
CA ILE A 10 8.22 -24.91 6.75
C ILE A 10 9.49 -24.66 5.91
N VAL A 11 9.35 -24.52 4.59
CA VAL A 11 10.49 -24.25 3.70
C VAL A 11 11.04 -22.85 3.96
N PHE A 12 10.16 -21.86 4.14
CA PHE A 12 10.58 -20.51 4.49
C PHE A 12 11.22 -20.43 5.87
N GLN A 13 10.68 -21.17 6.85
CA GLN A 13 11.30 -21.29 8.17
C GLN A 13 12.71 -21.90 8.07
N GLN A 14 12.91 -22.96 7.28
CA GLN A 14 14.22 -23.58 7.08
C GLN A 14 15.22 -22.64 6.39
N ILE A 15 14.78 -21.92 5.35
CA ILE A 15 15.61 -20.92 4.66
C ILE A 15 16.02 -19.81 5.64
N PHE A 16 15.07 -19.33 6.45
CA PHE A 16 15.34 -18.34 7.49
C PHE A 16 16.35 -18.84 8.52
N LEU A 17 16.18 -20.06 9.04
CA LEU A 17 17.11 -20.67 10.00
C LEU A 17 18.52 -20.85 9.40
N TYR A 18 18.60 -21.30 8.15
CA TYR A 18 19.87 -21.41 7.44
C TYR A 18 20.55 -20.05 7.30
N HIS A 19 19.80 -19.02 6.88
CA HIS A 19 20.31 -17.64 6.81
C HIS A 19 20.77 -17.13 8.19
N ARG A 20 20.01 -17.41 9.25
CA ARG A 20 20.39 -17.06 10.62
C ARG A 20 21.68 -17.73 11.07
N HIS A 21 21.90 -18.97 10.68
CA HIS A 21 23.14 -19.69 10.95
C HIS A 21 24.33 -19.04 10.22
N GLN A 22 24.18 -18.65 8.94
CA GLN A 22 25.23 -17.98 8.16
C GLN A 22 25.59 -16.60 8.74
N TYR A 23 24.59 -15.84 9.19
CA TYR A 23 24.77 -14.50 9.76
C TYR A 23 24.64 -14.49 11.28
N ASN A 24 25.15 -15.52 11.96
CA ASN A 24 24.97 -15.67 13.42
C ASN A 24 25.56 -14.50 14.23
N THR A 25 26.58 -13.81 13.71
CA THR A 25 27.19 -12.63 14.34
C THR A 25 26.37 -11.36 14.18
N TYR A 26 25.34 -11.36 13.33
CA TYR A 26 24.47 -10.22 13.10
C TYR A 26 23.27 -10.32 14.03
N ILE A 27 22.95 -9.22 14.71
CA ILE A 27 21.76 -9.12 15.55
C ILE A 27 20.52 -9.06 14.65
N PRO A 28 19.53 -9.95 14.84
CA PRO A 28 18.31 -9.92 14.06
C PRO A 28 17.38 -8.81 14.57
N ILE A 29 16.78 -8.10 13.62
CA ILE A 29 15.78 -7.07 13.84
C ILE A 29 14.59 -7.39 12.96
N PHE A 30 13.38 -7.37 13.51
CA PHE A 30 12.16 -7.57 12.75
C PHE A 30 11.35 -6.29 12.75
N THR A 31 10.78 -5.95 11.59
CA THR A 31 9.99 -4.74 11.40
C THR A 31 8.71 -5.07 10.68
N ASP A 32 7.60 -4.47 11.11
CA ASP A 32 6.29 -4.67 10.49
C ASP A 32 5.45 -3.38 10.57
N GLY A 33 4.60 -3.17 9.56
CA GLY A 33 3.66 -2.05 9.47
C GLY A 33 2.22 -2.53 9.31
N SER A 34 1.35 -2.17 10.25
CA SER A 34 -0.05 -2.57 10.25
C SER A 34 -0.99 -1.39 9.99
N LYS A 35 -2.00 -1.60 9.13
CA LYS A 35 -3.11 -0.67 8.93
C LYS A 35 -4.45 -1.37 9.03
N THR A 36 -5.29 -0.84 9.91
CA THR A 36 -6.73 -1.12 9.99
C THR A 36 -7.52 0.08 9.49
N THR A 37 -8.85 0.01 9.54
CA THR A 37 -9.73 1.13 9.15
C THR A 37 -9.56 2.36 10.03
N ILE A 38 -9.15 2.18 11.29
CA ILE A 38 -9.09 3.26 12.31
C ILE A 38 -7.69 3.52 12.85
N ARG A 39 -6.77 2.56 12.71
CA ARG A 39 -5.43 2.63 13.31
C ARG A 39 -4.37 2.25 12.30
N VAL A 40 -3.27 2.98 12.34
CA VAL A 40 -2.01 2.62 11.69
C VAL A 40 -0.96 2.51 12.78
N GLY A 41 -0.15 1.46 12.73
CA GLY A 41 0.91 1.23 13.70
C GLY A 41 2.10 0.55 13.05
N CYS A 42 3.25 0.67 13.68
CA CYS A 42 4.46 -0.04 13.30
C CYS A 42 5.06 -0.73 14.51
N GLY A 43 5.73 -1.85 14.27
CA GLY A 43 6.37 -2.69 15.26
C GLY A 43 7.82 -2.94 14.88
N VAL A 44 8.69 -2.88 15.87
CA VAL A 44 10.13 -3.18 15.75
C VAL A 44 10.51 -4.14 16.87
N VAL A 45 11.19 -5.22 16.55
CA VAL A 45 11.69 -6.19 17.53
C VAL A 45 13.20 -6.27 17.36
N ILE A 46 13.96 -5.88 18.39
CA ILE A 46 15.41 -6.00 18.43
C ILE A 46 15.75 -6.95 19.58
N ALA A 47 16.48 -8.04 19.30
CA ALA A 47 16.84 -9.04 20.31
C ALA A 47 15.64 -9.50 21.17
N ASP A 48 14.52 -9.83 20.51
CA ASP A 48 13.25 -10.26 21.11
C ASP A 48 12.53 -9.23 22.00
N VAL A 49 12.98 -7.98 22.03
CA VAL A 49 12.31 -6.88 22.72
C VAL A 49 11.45 -6.09 21.73
N PRO A 50 10.10 -6.19 21.82
CA PRO A 50 9.21 -5.44 20.94
C PRO A 50 9.10 -3.97 21.38
N SER A 51 9.07 -3.08 20.40
CA SER A 51 8.72 -1.67 20.50
C SER A 51 7.66 -1.38 19.46
N SER A 52 6.66 -0.56 19.80
CA SER A 52 5.60 -0.23 18.85
C SER A 52 5.15 1.21 18.95
N PHE A 53 4.73 1.73 17.80
CA PHE A 53 4.39 3.13 17.65
C PHE A 53 3.15 3.29 16.77
N GLN A 54 2.18 4.03 17.28
CA GLN A 54 0.95 4.37 16.61
C GLN A 54 1.16 5.61 15.75
N LEU A 55 0.85 5.48 14.47
CA LEU A 55 0.92 6.53 13.48
C LEU A 55 -0.44 7.19 13.28
N ASN A 56 -0.45 8.29 12.54
CA ASN A 56 -1.69 8.92 12.10
C ASN A 56 -2.50 7.93 11.22
N ALA A 57 -3.82 7.87 11.44
CA ALA A 57 -4.71 6.96 10.71
C ALA A 57 -4.70 7.16 9.18
N LEU A 58 -4.30 8.34 8.72
CA LEU A 58 -4.15 8.66 7.30
C LEU A 58 -2.96 7.96 6.64
N CYS A 59 -1.93 7.59 7.42
CA CYS A 59 -0.72 6.96 6.90
C CYS A 59 -1.03 5.70 6.09
N SER A 60 -0.34 5.47 4.98
CA SER A 60 -0.45 4.21 4.25
C SER A 60 0.25 3.06 4.98
N VAL A 61 -0.04 1.81 4.57
CA VAL A 61 0.73 0.64 5.03
C VAL A 61 2.21 0.83 4.73
N LEU A 62 2.56 1.28 3.52
CA LEU A 62 3.95 1.56 3.14
C LEU A 62 4.62 2.56 4.09
N THR A 63 3.91 3.62 4.49
CA THR A 63 4.42 4.59 5.48
C THR A 63 4.67 3.94 6.83
N ALA A 64 3.81 3.01 7.26
CA ALA A 64 4.01 2.27 8.50
C ALA A 64 5.25 1.37 8.44
N GLU A 65 5.42 0.65 7.34
CA GLU A 65 6.57 -0.23 7.08
C GLU A 65 7.89 0.54 7.05
N LEU A 66 7.92 1.66 6.32
CA LEU A 66 9.10 2.52 6.28
C LEU A 66 9.39 3.15 7.65
N THR A 67 8.36 3.56 8.39
CA THR A 67 8.55 4.06 9.76
C THR A 67 9.14 2.99 10.68
N ALA A 68 8.70 1.74 10.56
CA ALA A 68 9.27 0.63 11.32
C ALA A 68 10.78 0.49 11.07
N ILE A 69 11.19 0.52 9.80
CA ILE A 69 12.61 0.47 9.40
C ILE A 69 13.36 1.69 9.91
N PHE A 70 12.80 2.89 9.76
CA PHE A 70 13.41 4.13 10.24
C PHE A 70 13.69 4.09 11.74
N LEU A 71 12.69 3.71 12.54
CA LEU A 71 12.82 3.60 14.00
C LEU A 71 13.79 2.50 14.41
N ALA A 72 13.84 1.38 13.68
CA ALA A 72 14.84 0.36 13.89
C ALA A 72 16.26 0.90 13.70
N LEU A 73 16.47 1.67 12.62
CA LEU A 73 17.76 2.29 12.31
C LEU A 73 18.17 3.35 13.33
N GLU A 74 17.23 4.20 13.77
CA GLU A 74 17.48 5.17 14.84
C GLU A 74 17.89 4.43 16.13
N ARG A 75 17.17 3.36 16.49
CA ARG A 75 17.42 2.62 17.72
C ARG A 75 18.79 1.94 17.73
N ILE A 76 19.21 1.34 16.62
CA ILE A 76 20.54 0.72 16.54
C ILE A 76 21.67 1.74 16.46
N SER A 77 21.36 2.99 16.06
CA SER A 77 22.36 4.03 15.90
C SER A 77 23.08 4.39 17.21
N ASP A 78 22.44 4.09 18.34
CA ASP A 78 22.92 4.29 19.73
C ASP A 78 23.52 3.02 20.36
N LEU A 79 23.50 1.87 19.65
CA LEU A 79 24.03 0.61 20.17
C LEU A 79 25.55 0.49 19.96
N LEU A 80 26.19 -0.36 20.76
CA LEU A 80 27.62 -0.65 20.66
C LEU A 80 27.92 -1.64 19.52
N GLU A 81 26.94 -2.43 19.14
CA GLU A 81 27.07 -3.39 18.06
C GLU A 81 26.90 -2.70 16.71
N HIS A 82 27.61 -3.22 15.70
CA HIS A 82 27.63 -2.63 14.36
C HIS A 82 27.12 -3.59 13.28
N LYS A 83 26.69 -4.82 13.61
CA LYS A 83 26.26 -5.84 12.64
C LYS A 83 24.80 -6.22 12.86
N PHE A 84 23.93 -5.84 11.93
CA PHE A 84 22.48 -6.06 12.04
C PHE A 84 21.86 -6.65 10.78
N CYS A 85 20.90 -7.56 10.95
CA CYS A 85 20.03 -8.04 9.89
C CYS A 85 18.61 -7.53 10.13
N ILE A 86 18.11 -6.65 9.28
CA ILE A 86 16.74 -6.15 9.32
C ILE A 86 15.88 -7.03 8.41
N TYR A 87 14.91 -7.69 9.02
CA TYR A 87 13.92 -8.53 8.37
C TYR A 87 12.60 -7.77 8.27
N SER A 88 12.08 -7.64 7.04
CA SER A 88 10.77 -7.05 6.76
C SER A 88 10.02 -7.93 5.78
N ASP A 89 8.71 -8.06 5.93
CA ASP A 89 7.87 -8.76 4.96
C ASP A 89 7.29 -7.85 3.87
N SER A 90 7.51 -6.53 4.01
CA SER A 90 7.11 -5.52 3.06
C SER A 90 8.08 -5.42 1.89
N LYS A 91 7.78 -6.19 0.85
CA LYS A 91 8.53 -6.13 -0.42
C LYS A 91 8.55 -4.71 -0.99
N SER A 92 7.45 -3.97 -0.88
CA SER A 92 7.33 -2.60 -1.39
C SER A 92 8.23 -1.62 -0.61
N ALA A 93 8.40 -1.78 0.70
CA ALA A 93 9.33 -0.97 1.48
C ALA A 93 10.79 -1.24 1.07
N LEU A 94 11.18 -2.51 0.92
CA LEU A 94 12.53 -2.88 0.48
C LEU A 94 12.82 -2.46 -0.97
N GLU A 95 11.83 -2.54 -1.86
CA GLU A 95 11.92 -2.02 -3.23
C GLU A 95 12.11 -0.49 -3.24
N ALA A 96 11.37 0.23 -2.39
CA ALA A 96 11.50 1.69 -2.25
C ALA A 96 12.90 2.12 -1.78
N LEU A 97 13.57 1.32 -0.95
CA LEU A 97 14.94 1.58 -0.48
C LEU A 97 16.01 1.17 -1.50
N SER A 98 15.79 0.09 -2.25
CA SER A 98 16.78 -0.43 -3.21
C SER A 98 16.83 0.36 -4.52
N HIS A 99 15.70 0.91 -4.97
CA HIS A 99 15.61 1.63 -6.25
C HIS A 99 14.94 2.99 -6.08
N PRO A 100 15.62 3.97 -5.44
CA PRO A 100 15.07 5.31 -5.30
C PRO A 100 14.90 5.96 -6.68
N GLN A 101 13.67 6.33 -7.03
CA GLN A 101 13.32 7.03 -8.27
C GLN A 101 12.81 8.45 -7.99
N ASN A 102 12.58 9.23 -9.05
CA ASN A 102 11.89 10.51 -8.92
C ASN A 102 10.51 10.31 -8.26
N GLY A 103 10.26 11.04 -7.17
CA GLY A 103 9.04 10.87 -6.37
C GLY A 103 9.11 9.76 -5.31
N THR A 104 10.32 9.33 -4.93
CA THR A 104 10.56 8.43 -3.78
C THR A 104 9.86 8.95 -2.52
N HIS A 105 9.30 8.04 -1.73
CA HIS A 105 8.64 8.37 -0.48
C HIS A 105 9.58 9.17 0.43
N PRO A 106 9.16 10.28 1.08
CA PRO A 106 10.05 11.12 1.88
C PRO A 106 10.80 10.33 2.96
N LEU A 107 10.10 9.47 3.71
CA LEU A 107 10.74 8.59 4.70
C LEU A 107 11.80 7.65 4.11
N ALA A 108 11.66 7.21 2.86
CA ALA A 108 12.68 6.38 2.24
C ALA A 108 13.97 7.17 1.99
N LEU A 109 13.87 8.48 1.67
CA LEU A 109 15.04 9.36 1.59
C LEU A 109 15.70 9.55 2.95
N ASP A 110 14.90 9.77 4.01
CA ASP A 110 15.41 9.90 5.38
C ASP A 110 16.15 8.64 5.83
N ILE A 111 15.59 7.45 5.53
CA ILE A 111 16.22 6.16 5.78
C ILE A 111 17.55 6.03 5.02
N LEU A 112 17.60 6.42 3.74
CA LEU A 112 18.83 6.36 2.95
C LEU A 112 19.93 7.27 3.51
N CYS A 113 19.57 8.49 3.95
CA CYS A 113 20.48 9.40 4.63
C CYS A 113 21.00 8.80 5.94
N LEU A 114 20.11 8.19 6.74
CA LEU A 114 20.49 7.54 8.00
C LEU A 114 21.40 6.33 7.76
N LEU A 115 21.12 5.51 6.74
CA LEU A 115 21.98 4.40 6.32
C LEU A 115 23.37 4.88 5.89
N GLN A 116 23.46 6.00 5.18
CA GLN A 116 24.75 6.58 4.79
C GLN A 116 25.56 7.03 6.02
N SER A 117 24.90 7.67 6.99
CA SER A 117 25.52 8.05 8.27
C SER A 117 26.01 6.84 9.07
N LEU A 118 25.17 5.79 9.17
CA LEU A 118 25.52 4.53 9.83
C LEU A 118 26.70 3.84 9.14
N LYS A 119 26.72 3.80 7.80
CA LYS A 119 27.83 3.24 7.03
C LYS A 119 29.14 3.99 7.26
N ALA A 120 29.09 5.32 7.41
CA ALA A 120 30.28 6.12 7.75
C ALA A 120 30.83 5.83 9.17
N ARG A 121 30.01 5.22 10.04
CA ARG A 121 30.39 4.73 11.38
C ARG A 121 30.62 3.22 11.40
N ASP A 122 30.95 2.61 10.26
CA ASP A 122 31.25 1.19 10.10
C ASP A 122 30.12 0.20 10.45
N PHE A 123 28.86 0.65 10.45
CA PHE A 123 27.72 -0.25 10.58
C PHE A 123 27.55 -1.11 9.32
N GLN A 124 27.36 -2.41 9.52
CA GLN A 124 27.03 -3.42 8.52
C GLN A 124 25.57 -3.84 8.70
N ILE A 125 24.71 -3.34 7.82
CA ILE A 125 23.26 -3.56 7.89
C ILE A 125 22.83 -4.34 6.65
N LEU A 126 22.19 -5.48 6.87
CA LEU A 126 21.64 -6.33 5.82
C LEU A 126 20.12 -6.24 5.85
N PHE A 127 19.52 -5.96 4.70
CA PHE A 127 18.06 -6.03 4.53
C PHE A 127 17.67 -7.39 3.95
N CYS A 128 16.72 -8.06 4.61
CA CYS A 128 16.27 -9.38 4.25
C CYS A 128 14.74 -9.37 4.13
N TRP A 129 14.24 -9.78 2.96
CA TRP A 129 12.81 -10.01 2.81
C TRP A 129 12.41 -11.36 3.42
N LEU A 130 11.35 -11.36 4.23
CA LEU A 130 10.72 -12.58 4.73
C LEU A 130 9.26 -12.66 4.24
N PRO A 131 8.72 -13.87 4.01
CA PRO A 131 7.28 -13.98 3.83
C PRO A 131 6.58 -13.80 5.17
N GLY A 132 5.67 -12.83 5.27
CA GLY A 132 4.82 -12.66 6.44
C GLY A 132 3.87 -13.85 6.68
N HIS A 133 3.50 -14.05 7.94
CA HIS A 133 2.58 -15.09 8.45
C HIS A 133 3.02 -16.54 8.19
N VAL A 134 4.33 -16.79 8.27
CA VAL A 134 4.90 -18.14 8.15
C VAL A 134 5.37 -18.71 9.48
N GLY A 135 5.07 -18.06 10.62
CA GLY A 135 5.40 -18.56 11.96
C GLY A 135 6.85 -18.32 12.37
N ILE A 136 7.53 -17.33 11.79
CA ILE A 136 8.83 -16.87 12.29
C ILE A 136 8.57 -15.97 13.49
N GLN A 137 8.93 -16.43 14.69
CA GLN A 137 8.59 -15.80 15.97
C GLN A 137 8.85 -14.29 15.99
N GLY A 138 10.04 -13.83 15.58
CA GLY A 138 10.36 -12.40 15.57
C GLY A 138 9.47 -11.57 14.65
N ASN A 139 9.04 -12.12 13.51
CA ASN A 139 8.13 -11.46 12.59
C ASN A 139 6.71 -11.40 13.15
N GLU A 140 6.21 -12.49 13.74
CA GLU A 140 4.88 -12.51 14.37
C GLU A 140 4.83 -11.56 15.59
N LEU A 141 5.94 -11.40 16.33
CA LEU A 141 6.08 -10.41 17.39
C LEU A 141 6.02 -8.98 16.85
N ALA A 142 6.71 -8.69 15.74
CA ALA A 142 6.66 -7.37 15.10
C ALA A 142 5.25 -7.03 14.59
N ASP A 143 4.58 -7.99 13.93
CA ASP A 143 3.19 -7.86 13.46
C ASP A 143 2.20 -7.63 14.61
N THR A 144 2.35 -8.39 15.70
CA THR A 144 1.55 -8.19 16.90
C THR A 144 1.79 -6.81 17.50
N ALA A 145 3.05 -6.39 17.62
CA ALA A 145 3.43 -5.09 18.17
C ALA A 145 2.88 -3.94 17.32
N ALA A 146 2.93 -4.04 15.98
CA ALA A 146 2.37 -3.06 15.06
C ALA A 146 0.85 -2.94 15.21
N LYS A 147 0.13 -4.06 15.36
CA LYS A 147 -1.33 -4.10 15.56
C LYS A 147 -1.76 -3.51 16.91
N THR A 148 -0.98 -3.75 17.97
CA THR A 148 -1.30 -3.32 19.33
C THR A 148 -0.67 -1.98 19.72
N ALA A 149 -0.05 -1.26 18.77
CA ALA A 149 0.62 0.00 19.04
C ALA A 149 -0.31 1.04 19.69
N THR A 150 0.15 1.65 20.77
CA THR A 150 -0.55 2.70 21.54
C THR A 150 0.28 3.96 21.74
N THR A 151 1.62 3.84 21.73
CA THR A 151 2.54 4.98 21.86
C THR A 151 2.48 5.85 20.63
N SER A 152 2.01 7.08 20.75
CA SER A 152 1.90 7.98 19.59
C SER A 152 3.27 8.38 19.04
N TRP A 153 3.45 8.21 17.73
CA TRP A 153 4.58 8.76 16.98
C TRP A 153 4.05 9.84 16.03
N GLN A 154 4.37 11.09 16.37
CA GLN A 154 3.88 12.26 15.65
C GLN A 154 4.94 12.73 14.65
N GLN A 155 4.73 12.37 13.38
CA GLN A 155 5.52 12.87 12.27
C GLN A 155 4.63 13.55 11.22
N PRO A 156 5.16 14.49 10.43
CA PRO A 156 4.45 15.07 9.31
C PRO A 156 3.96 13.99 8.35
N LEU A 157 2.72 14.12 7.89
CA LEU A 157 2.14 13.20 6.93
C LEU A 157 2.80 13.36 5.55
N PRO A 158 3.21 12.26 4.90
CA PRO A 158 3.66 12.30 3.52
C PRO A 158 2.58 12.87 2.59
N TYR A 159 2.97 13.74 1.65
CA TYR A 159 2.04 14.31 0.65
C TYR A 159 1.24 13.23 -0.10
N ALA A 160 1.89 12.10 -0.41
CA ALA A 160 1.25 10.98 -1.10
C ALA A 160 0.07 10.40 -0.29
N ASP A 161 0.20 10.30 1.03
CA ASP A 161 -0.85 9.79 1.91
C ASP A 161 -2.02 10.76 2.01
N ILE A 162 -1.74 12.05 2.16
CA ILE A 162 -2.76 13.12 2.17
C ILE A 162 -3.51 13.12 0.83
N LYS A 163 -2.79 13.13 -0.29
CA LYS A 163 -3.36 13.11 -1.63
C LYS A 163 -4.26 11.89 -1.83
N LYS A 164 -3.81 10.70 -1.41
CA LYS A 164 -4.59 9.46 -1.50
C LYS A 164 -5.88 9.57 -0.68
N PHE A 165 -5.80 10.08 0.54
CA PHE A 165 -6.97 10.29 1.40
C PHE A 165 -7.97 11.26 0.76
N ILE A 166 -7.51 12.44 0.34
CA ILE A 166 -8.38 13.46 -0.29
C ILE A 166 -9.04 12.90 -1.54
N SER A 167 -8.26 12.24 -2.41
CA SER A 167 -8.80 11.66 -3.65
C SER A 167 -9.87 10.61 -3.35
N HIS A 168 -9.64 9.74 -2.37
CA HIS A 168 -10.62 8.74 -1.95
C HIS A 168 -11.87 9.37 -1.34
N HIS A 169 -11.71 10.39 -0.50
CA HIS A 169 -12.82 11.13 0.10
C HIS A 169 -13.69 11.81 -0.96
N VAL A 170 -13.08 12.52 -1.93
CA VAL A 170 -13.78 13.14 -3.05
C VAL A 170 -14.52 12.10 -3.89
N HIS A 171 -13.87 10.97 -4.22
CA HIS A 171 -14.52 9.89 -4.94
C HIS A 171 -15.74 9.33 -4.19
N ASN A 172 -15.64 9.17 -2.87
CA ASN A 172 -16.76 8.69 -2.06
C ASN A 172 -17.90 9.70 -2.03
N LEU A 173 -17.62 11.01 -1.93
CA LEU A 173 -18.65 12.05 -2.01
C LEU A 173 -19.33 12.06 -3.39
N CYS A 174 -18.56 11.92 -4.48
CA CYS A 174 -19.12 11.77 -5.82
C CYS A 174 -20.00 10.53 -5.93
N GLN A 175 -19.58 9.40 -5.36
CA GLN A 175 -20.35 8.16 -5.37
C GLN A 175 -21.65 8.30 -4.57
N VAL A 176 -21.62 8.90 -3.37
CA VAL A 176 -22.82 9.15 -2.56
C VAL A 176 -23.78 10.07 -3.31
N SER A 177 -23.29 11.17 -3.88
CA SER A 177 -24.11 12.08 -4.69
C SER A 177 -24.74 11.37 -5.89
N TRP A 178 -23.98 10.47 -6.52
CA TRP A 178 -24.43 9.66 -7.64
C TRP A 178 -25.50 8.64 -7.23
N ASP A 179 -25.35 7.99 -6.08
CA ASP A 179 -26.31 7.03 -5.55
C ASP A 179 -27.66 7.65 -5.17
N LEU A 180 -27.71 8.97 -4.95
CA LEU A 180 -28.97 9.70 -4.79
C LEU A 180 -29.73 9.92 -6.11
N GLN A 181 -29.09 9.72 -7.26
CA GLN A 181 -29.69 9.95 -8.58
C GLN A 181 -30.55 8.75 -9.04
N ILE A 182 -31.45 8.27 -8.18
CA ILE A 182 -32.25 7.04 -8.40
C ILE A 182 -33.17 7.10 -9.63
N SER A 183 -33.57 8.30 -10.06
CA SER A 183 -34.40 8.51 -11.25
C SER A 183 -33.57 8.77 -12.52
N ASN A 184 -32.24 8.84 -12.41
CA ASN A 184 -31.36 9.06 -13.53
C ASN A 184 -31.11 7.74 -14.28
N LYS A 185 -31.53 7.70 -15.55
CA LYS A 185 -31.28 6.55 -16.45
C LYS A 185 -29.82 6.12 -16.49
N LEU A 186 -28.87 7.05 -16.38
CA LEU A 186 -27.45 6.72 -16.43
C LEU A 186 -26.98 6.02 -15.13
N HIS A 187 -27.60 6.29 -13.98
CA HIS A 187 -27.27 5.61 -12.72
C HIS A 187 -27.58 4.13 -12.80
N SER A 188 -28.73 3.75 -13.36
CA SER A 188 -29.09 2.33 -13.53
C SER A 188 -28.13 1.57 -14.45
N ILE A 189 -27.56 2.25 -15.46
CA ILE A 189 -26.56 1.68 -16.36
C ILE A 189 -25.17 1.63 -15.70
N LYS A 190 -24.83 2.66 -14.92
CA LYS A 190 -23.51 2.85 -14.33
C LYS A 190 -23.64 3.22 -12.85
N PRO A 191 -23.89 2.26 -11.95
CA PRO A 191 -24.09 2.57 -10.53
C PRO A 191 -22.79 3.03 -9.84
N ARG A 192 -21.62 2.61 -10.34
CA ARG A 192 -20.32 3.00 -9.78
C ARG A 192 -19.64 4.08 -10.63
N THR A 193 -19.18 5.13 -9.98
CA THR A 193 -18.44 6.27 -10.57
C THR A 193 -17.03 5.90 -11.03
N THR A 194 -16.51 4.74 -10.62
CA THR A 194 -15.22 4.20 -11.10
C THR A 194 -15.21 4.01 -12.61
N LEU A 195 -14.08 4.25 -13.28
CA LEU A 195 -13.98 4.08 -14.73
C LEU A 195 -14.34 2.65 -15.15
N TRP A 196 -14.97 2.52 -16.32
CA TRP A 196 -15.11 1.23 -16.96
C TRP A 196 -13.77 0.81 -17.59
N PRO A 197 -13.50 -0.49 -17.73
CA PRO A 197 -12.35 -0.97 -18.49
C PRO A 197 -12.42 -0.40 -19.90
N ALA A 198 -11.37 0.30 -20.33
CA ALA A 198 -11.25 0.81 -21.69
C ALA A 198 -10.98 -0.36 -22.64
N LEU A 199 -11.68 -0.40 -23.77
CA LEU A 199 -11.34 -1.34 -24.83
C LEU A 199 -10.07 -0.87 -25.57
N PRO A 200 -9.21 -1.79 -26.04
CA PRO A 200 -7.95 -1.44 -26.69
C PRO A 200 -8.14 -0.68 -28.02
N VAL A 201 -9.33 -0.75 -28.62
CA VAL A 201 -9.69 -0.07 -29.87
C VAL A 201 -10.72 1.02 -29.57
N ARG A 202 -10.36 2.29 -29.83
CA ARG A 202 -11.22 3.46 -29.61
C ARG A 202 -12.60 3.32 -30.26
N GLU A 203 -12.66 2.79 -31.48
CA GLU A 203 -13.92 2.59 -32.21
C GLU A 203 -14.87 1.64 -31.46
N LEU A 204 -14.34 0.55 -30.90
CA LEU A 204 -15.11 -0.39 -30.10
C LEU A 204 -15.56 0.23 -28.77
N ASP A 205 -14.69 1.01 -28.12
CA ASP A 205 -15.02 1.69 -26.85
C ASP A 205 -16.15 2.72 -27.03
N VAL A 206 -16.12 3.47 -28.13
CA VAL A 206 -17.20 4.41 -28.52
C VAL A 206 -18.49 3.65 -28.80
N ARG A 207 -18.44 2.55 -29.58
CA ARG A 207 -19.63 1.72 -29.84
C ARG A 207 -20.21 1.15 -28.56
N MET A 208 -19.36 0.61 -27.68
CA MET A 208 -19.78 0.03 -26.40
C MET A 208 -20.41 1.09 -25.49
N THR A 209 -19.81 2.27 -25.39
CA THR A 209 -20.35 3.39 -24.61
C THR A 209 -21.71 3.81 -25.13
N ARG A 210 -21.86 3.98 -26.46
CA ARG A 210 -23.15 4.31 -27.11
C ARG A 210 -24.21 3.25 -26.85
N LEU A 211 -23.86 1.97 -26.94
CA LEU A 211 -24.76 0.86 -26.63
C LEU A 211 -25.23 0.91 -25.17
N ARG A 212 -24.32 1.11 -24.22
CA ARG A 212 -24.63 1.21 -22.79
C ARG A 212 -25.63 2.32 -22.47
N ILE A 213 -25.46 3.51 -23.03
CA ILE A 213 -26.38 4.65 -22.81
C ILE A 213 -27.63 4.60 -23.71
N GLY A 214 -27.71 3.60 -24.61
CA GLY A 214 -28.80 3.42 -25.54
C GLY A 214 -28.84 4.47 -26.64
N HIS A 215 -27.70 5.01 -27.07
CA HIS A 215 -27.54 5.91 -28.22
C HIS A 215 -27.30 5.09 -29.50
N THR A 216 -28.34 4.41 -29.96
CA THR A 216 -28.29 3.60 -31.19
C THR A 216 -29.02 4.31 -32.33
N ARG A 217 -28.87 3.80 -33.55
CA ARG A 217 -29.64 4.28 -34.70
C ARG A 217 -31.16 4.15 -34.50
N PHE A 218 -31.64 3.20 -33.69
CA PHE A 218 -33.07 3.02 -33.44
C PHE A 218 -33.64 4.07 -32.48
N THR A 219 -32.89 4.46 -31.44
CA THR A 219 -33.38 5.36 -30.39
C THR A 219 -33.01 6.83 -30.60
N HIS A 220 -31.89 7.11 -31.29
CA HIS A 220 -31.32 8.46 -31.44
C HIS A 220 -31.07 8.84 -32.90
N LYS A 221 -31.83 8.26 -33.85
CA LYS A 221 -31.73 8.56 -35.29
C LYS A 221 -31.80 10.06 -35.60
N HIS A 222 -32.69 10.77 -34.91
CA HIS A 222 -32.88 12.21 -35.03
C HIS A 222 -31.63 13.02 -34.63
N LEU A 223 -30.89 12.60 -33.60
CA LEU A 223 -29.64 13.25 -33.17
C LEU A 223 -28.44 12.82 -34.01
N LEU A 224 -28.39 11.56 -34.46
CA LEU A 224 -27.25 11.02 -35.22
C LEU A 224 -27.28 11.39 -36.70
N PHE A 225 -28.48 11.62 -37.28
CA PHE A 225 -28.68 11.85 -38.71
C PHE A 225 -29.50 13.11 -39.02
N GLY A 226 -29.85 13.93 -38.02
CA GLY A 226 -30.61 15.18 -38.21
C GLY A 226 -32.08 14.97 -38.58
N GLU A 227 -32.63 13.78 -38.36
CA GLU A 227 -34.04 13.50 -38.63
C GLU A 227 -34.98 14.15 -37.59
N ARG A 228 -36.30 14.13 -37.85
CA ARG A 228 -37.29 14.66 -36.90
C ARG A 228 -37.30 13.87 -35.59
N VAL A 229 -37.38 14.59 -34.47
CA VAL A 229 -37.48 14.00 -33.13
C VAL A 229 -38.75 13.14 -33.05
N PRO A 230 -38.66 11.84 -32.67
CA PRO A 230 -39.84 11.00 -32.51
C PRO A 230 -40.71 11.51 -31.35
N ARG A 231 -42.03 11.55 -31.56
CA ARG A 231 -42.98 11.93 -30.51
C ARG A 231 -43.09 10.80 -29.48
N CYS A 232 -43.00 11.13 -28.19
CA CYS A 232 -43.18 10.16 -27.11
C CYS A 232 -44.67 9.91 -26.89
N ASN A 233 -45.14 8.69 -27.14
CA ASN A 233 -46.56 8.34 -26.98
C ASN A 233 -47.05 8.38 -25.52
N ALA A 234 -46.15 8.46 -24.55
CA ALA A 234 -46.46 8.49 -23.11
C ALA A 234 -46.45 9.90 -22.49
N CYS A 235 -46.02 10.93 -23.22
CA CYS A 235 -45.88 12.30 -22.70
C CYS A 235 -46.83 13.29 -23.41
N HIS A 236 -48.05 12.84 -23.71
CA HIS A 236 -49.09 13.69 -24.30
C HIS A 236 -49.50 14.84 -23.40
#